data_AF-A0A250KUR6-F1
#
_entry.id   AF-A0A250KUR6-F1
#
_cell.length_a   1.000
_cell.length_b   1.000
_cell.length_c   1.000
_cell.angle_alpha   90.00
_cell.angle_beta   90.00
_cell.angle_gamma   90.00
#
_symmetry.space_group_name_H-M   'P 1'
#
loop_
_entity.id
_entity.type
_entity.pdbx_description
1 polymer ?
#
loop_
_entity_poly.entity_id
_entity_poly.type
_entity_poly.pdbx_seq_one_letter_code
_entity_poly.pdbx_strand_id
1 'polypeptide(L)' 'MRILETYALTDGQWTVTGLYQDQEDVSAAPFEAVTIVLNDLWTNS' A
#
# COMPACT_ATOMS: atom_id res chain seq x y z
N MET A 1 3.46 -12.18 -8.73
CA MET A 1 3.90 -11.28 -7.66
C MET A 1 3.29 -9.93 -7.91
N ARG A 2 2.31 -9.56 -7.08
CA ARG A 2 1.64 -8.26 -7.15
C ARG A 2 2.09 -7.44 -5.96
N ILE A 3 2.51 -6.21 -6.22
CA ILE A 3 3.16 -5.34 -5.24
C ILE A 3 2.33 -4.07 -5.10
N LEU A 4 2.20 -3.60 -3.87
CA LEU A 4 1.69 -2.27 -3.57
C LEU A 4 2.78 -1.47 -2.85
N GLU A 5 3.05 -0.28 -3.35
CA GLU A 5 3.98 0.68 -2.76
C GLU A 5 3.20 1.89 -2.26
N THR A 6 3.53 2.37 -1.07
CA THR A 6 2.99 3.62 -0.53
C THR A 6 4.07 4.68 -0.54
N TYR A 7 3.67 5.92 -0.84
CA TYR A 7 4.58 7.05 -0.93
C TYR A 7 4.08 8.21 -0.08
N ALA A 8 5.00 8.92 0.55
CA ALA A 8 4.74 10.20 1.20
C ALA A 8 5.53 11.30 0.50
N LEU A 9 4.91 12.48 0.36
CA LEU A 9 5.56 13.69 -0.12
C LEU A 9 6.07 14.48 1.08
N THR A 10 7.39 14.51 1.25
CA THR A 10 8.07 15.27 2.32
C THR A 10 9.07 16.20 1.67
N ASP A 11 9.04 17.48 2.00
CA ASP A 11 9.96 18.51 1.46
C ASP A 11 10.08 18.50 -0.08
N GLY A 12 8.95 18.25 -0.76
CA GLY A 12 8.90 18.20 -2.23
C GLY A 12 9.48 16.92 -2.85
N GLN A 13 9.83 15.92 -2.05
CA GLN A 13 10.37 14.65 -2.50
C GLN A 13 9.45 13.48 -2.13
N TRP A 14 9.19 12.60 -3.10
CA TRP A 14 8.45 11.36 -2.86
C TRP A 14 9.38 10.31 -2.27
N THR A 15 8.99 9.76 -1.12
CA THR A 15 9.72 8.68 -0.43
C THR A 15 8.81 7.47 -0.30
N VAL A 16 9.33 6.27 -0.58
CA VAL A 16 8.63 5.00 -0.31
C VAL A 16 8.48 4.85 1.20
N THR A 17 7.25 4.66 1.66
CA THR A 17 6.93 4.46 3.08
C THR A 17 6.50 3.03 3.41
N GLY A 18 6.20 2.23 2.39
CA GLY A 18 5.77 0.84 2.54
C GLY A 18 5.88 0.08 1.24
N LEU A 19 6.20 -1.21 1.34
CA LEU A 19 6.29 -2.16 0.24
C LEU A 19 5.59 -3.44 0.69
N TYR A 20 4.47 -3.76 0.04
CA TYR A 20 3.58 -4.87 0.41
C TYR A 20 3.41 -5.82 -0.77
N GLN A 21 3.25 -7.12 -0.50
CA GLN A 21 3.24 -8.17 -1.50
C GLN A 21 2.12 -9.19 -1.25
N ASP A 22 1.55 -9.66 -2.35
CA ASP A 22 0.63 -10.80 -2.42
C ASP A 22 -0.53 -10.74 -1.41
N GLN A 23 -0.46 -11.49 -0.29
CA GLN A 23 -1.57 -11.69 0.66
C GLN A 23 -1.51 -10.76 1.87
N GLU A 24 -0.64 -9.75 1.86
CA GLU A 24 -0.53 -8.83 2.99
C GLU A 24 -1.75 -7.92 3.11
N ASP A 25 -2.19 -7.72 4.36
CA ASP A 25 -3.14 -6.68 4.70
C ASP A 25 -2.41 -5.34 4.80
N VAL A 26 -2.86 -4.35 4.03
CA VAL A 26 -2.22 -3.04 3.95
C VAL A 26 -3.00 -2.04 4.78
N SER A 27 -2.33 -1.45 5.77
CA SER A 27 -2.78 -0.23 6.46
C SER A 27 -1.61 0.75 6.43
N ALA A 28 -1.80 1.92 5.81
CA ALA A 28 -0.72 2.87 5.57
C ALA A 28 -1.15 4.29 5.92
N ALA A 29 -0.19 5.09 6.38
CA ALA A 29 -0.43 6.49 6.72
C ALA A 29 -0.94 7.30 5.51
N PRO A 30 -1.87 8.26 5.73
CA PRO A 30 -2.53 8.63 6.99
C PRO A 30 -3.85 7.87 7.24
N PHE A 31 -4.03 6.71 6.62
CA PHE A 31 -5.26 5.91 6.64
C PHE A 31 -5.10 4.62 7.44
N GLU A 32 -4.39 4.65 8.57
CA GLU A 32 -4.12 3.48 9.41
C GLU A 32 -5.39 2.82 9.96
N ALA A 33 -6.50 3.56 9.98
CA ALA A 33 -7.82 3.04 10.37
C ALA A 33 -8.50 2.20 9.28
N VAL A 34 -7.98 2.19 8.05
CA VAL A 34 -8.51 1.44 6.91
C VAL A 34 -7.52 0.33 6.55
N THR A 35 -8.02 -0.91 6.51
CA THR A 35 -7.24 -2.06 6.08
C THR A 35 -7.70 -2.52 4.70
N ILE A 36 -6.75 -2.63 3.78
CA ILE A 36 -6.96 -3.13 2.42
C ILE A 36 -6.38 -4.54 2.35
N VAL A 37 -7.23 -5.53 2.11
CA VAL A 37 -6.78 -6.89 1.81
C VAL A 37 -6.23 -6.89 0.38
N LEU A 38 -4.90 -7.00 0.22
CA LEU A 38 -4.26 -6.76 -1.08
C LEU A 38 -4.74 -7.73 -2.18
N ASN A 39 -5.06 -8.98 -1.80
CA ASN A 39 -5.63 -9.96 -2.72
C ASN A 39 -6.97 -9.53 -3.33
N ASP A 40 -7.81 -8.82 -2.58
CA ASP A 40 -9.14 -8.42 -3.05
C ASP A 40 -9.04 -7.44 -4.23
N LEU A 41 -7.99 -6.60 -4.27
CA LEU A 41 -7.75 -5.65 -5.36
C LEU A 41 -7.59 -6.32 -6.73
N TRP A 42 -7.23 -7.61 -6.74
CA TRP A 42 -6.85 -8.31 -7.96
C TRP A 42 -7.82 -9.39 -8.39
N THR A 43 -8.93 -9.57 -7.68
CA THR A 43 -9.91 -10.63 -7.93
C THR A 43 -10.64 -10.54 -9.28
N ASN A 44 -10.47 -9.42 -10.03
CA ASN A 44 -11.03 -9.22 -11.37
C ASN A 44 -9.95 -9.05 -12.47
N SER A 45 -8.72 -9.52 -12.25
CA SER A 45 -7.63 -9.41 -13.23
C SER A 45 -7.42 -10.64 -14.11
#